data_AF-A0AAV1W6D9-F1
#
_entry.id   AF-A0AAV1W6D9-F1
#
_cell.length_a   1.000
_cell.length_b   1.000
_cell.length_c   1.000
_cell.angle_alpha   90.00
_cell.angle_beta   90.00
_cell.angle_gamma   90.00
#
_symmetry.space_group_name_H-M   'P 1'
#
loop_
_entity.id
_entity.type
_entity.pdbx_description
1 polymer ?
#
loop_
_entity_poly.entity_id
_entity_poly.type
_entity_poly.pdbx_seq_one_letter_code
_entity_poly.pdbx_strand_id
1 'polypeptide(L)'
;MASHTYKIFSCFNRQFSITEPGPPSDIKQAFSLFSASSSSFSADHLRRFLSDHQLEDLHSIESRSDHIIHTILESRKHDHETVANDVEGINVDEFFHFLLYDDDEFNSPLNSQVHHDMNAPLSHYFIYTGHNSYLTGNQLSSDCSDLPIIKALQLGVRVIELDLWPNSTEDDIDVVHGRTLTTPVSLKQCLKSIKQYAFVKSPYPVIITFEDHLTPDLQAKVAEMTIQIFGDLLYYPETDFQTEFPTPESLKGRILISTKPPKEYLESNQSDDKDNERELADKESSSPDPTNELDTDDRGAPPEYKNLITIHAGKPKGDDMQDDLKVDGQVKRLSLSEQKLEKASEDYGPDIVRFTQKNILRVYPKGTRITSSNYRPHIGWMYGAQMVALNMQGHGKSLWYMQGMFSANGGCGYVKKPEFLLEKGLHNEVFDPKRTLPVWKTLKVKLYMATGWSADFDQTHFDTYSPPDFYAKIGIVGVPADKGKKKTKVISNNWFPVWDEEFEFPLTVPDLALLRIQVKEHDTEKDDFGGQTCLPVSELKQGFRSIHLYDEEGQKLKSVKLLMRFQFI
;
A
#
# COMPACT_ATOMS: atom_id res chain seq x y z
N MET A 1 24.55 -31.21 7.28
CA MET A 1 25.60 -30.19 7.06
C MET A 1 25.94 -30.18 5.59
N ALA A 2 25.79 -29.05 4.93
CA ALA A 2 26.27 -28.85 3.56
C ALA A 2 27.61 -28.10 3.62
N SER A 3 28.50 -28.37 2.65
CA SER A 3 29.77 -27.63 2.50
C SER A 3 29.68 -26.78 1.25
N HIS A 4 29.79 -25.45 1.39
CA HIS A 4 29.87 -24.55 0.24
C HIS A 4 31.34 -24.24 -0.05
N THR A 5 31.73 -24.40 -1.31
CA THR A 5 33.09 -24.11 -1.77
C THR A 5 33.09 -22.85 -2.61
N TYR A 6 33.94 -21.89 -2.27
CA TYR A 6 34.14 -20.64 -2.99
C TYR A 6 35.53 -20.61 -3.61
N LYS A 7 35.63 -20.19 -4.88
CA LYS A 7 36.91 -20.08 -5.60
C LYS A 7 37.51 -18.70 -5.40
N ILE A 8 38.72 -18.66 -4.86
CA ILE A 8 39.51 -17.44 -4.66
C ILE A 8 40.63 -17.42 -5.70
N PHE A 9 40.71 -16.33 -6.47
CA PHE A 9 41.72 -16.11 -7.52
C PHE A 9 41.91 -17.29 -8.49
N SER A 10 40.81 -18.00 -8.80
CA SER A 10 40.76 -19.16 -9.72
C SER A 10 41.62 -20.39 -9.34
N CYS A 11 42.37 -20.34 -8.24
CA CYS A 11 43.36 -21.37 -7.88
C CYS A 11 43.16 -21.95 -6.47
N PHE A 12 42.43 -21.25 -5.59
CA PHE A 12 42.26 -21.65 -4.20
C PHE A 12 40.78 -21.86 -3.87
N ASN A 13 40.48 -22.90 -3.12
CA ASN A 13 39.12 -23.20 -2.66
C ASN A 13 39.01 -22.89 -1.17
N ARG A 14 38.04 -22.05 -0.80
CA ARG A 14 37.66 -21.83 0.59
C ARG A 14 36.36 -22.58 0.86
N GLN A 15 36.36 -23.40 1.91
CA GLN A 15 35.20 -24.20 2.29
C GLN A 15 34.55 -23.63 3.54
N PHE A 16 33.23 -23.53 3.51
CA PHE A 16 32.41 -23.10 4.62
C PHE A 16 31.42 -24.22 4.97
N SER A 17 31.38 -24.58 6.26
CA SER A 17 30.37 -25.48 6.77
C SER A 17 29.10 -24.68 7.05
N ILE A 18 28.02 -25.02 6.36
CA ILE A 18 26.71 -24.40 6.57
C ILE A 18 25.76 -25.47 7.09
N THR A 19 25.14 -25.16 8.22
CA THR A 19 24.15 -26.02 8.85
C THR A 19 22.86 -25.23 8.91
N GLU A 20 21.83 -25.78 8.29
CA GLU A 20 20.48 -25.24 8.42
C GLU A 20 20.08 -25.30 9.90
N PRO A 21 19.58 -24.20 10.47
CA PRO A 21 19.26 -24.14 11.88
C PRO A 21 18.03 -24.99 12.19
N GLY A 22 18.10 -25.74 13.30
CA GLY A 22 16.94 -26.39 13.88
C GLY A 22 16.02 -25.42 14.63
N PRO A 23 14.94 -25.91 15.25
CA PRO A 23 13.94 -25.08 15.90
C PRO A 23 14.52 -24.18 16.99
N PRO A 24 14.20 -22.87 16.99
CA PRO A 24 14.50 -21.94 18.08
C PRO A 24 14.03 -22.44 19.46
N SER A 25 14.69 -22.00 20.52
CA SER A 25 14.39 -22.40 21.91
C SER A 25 12.95 -22.07 22.31
N ASP A 26 12.45 -20.89 21.96
CA ASP A 26 11.07 -20.47 22.23
C ASP A 26 10.04 -21.37 21.53
N ILE A 27 10.34 -21.86 20.33
CA ILE A 27 9.48 -22.80 19.59
C ILE A 27 9.49 -24.17 20.26
N LYS A 28 10.66 -24.66 20.69
CA LYS A 28 10.77 -25.92 21.46
C LYS A 28 10.00 -25.83 22.78
N GLN A 29 10.06 -24.70 23.46
CA GLN A 29 9.31 -24.46 24.70
C GLN A 29 7.80 -24.42 24.44
N ALA A 30 7.35 -23.70 23.41
CA ALA A 30 5.94 -23.69 23.01
C ALA A 30 5.46 -25.10 22.65
N PHE A 31 6.25 -25.84 21.86
CA PHE A 31 5.95 -27.23 21.53
C PHE A 31 5.82 -28.09 22.79
N SER A 32 6.80 -28.05 23.68
CA SER A 32 6.74 -28.83 24.93
C SER A 32 5.57 -28.44 25.83
N LEU A 33 5.15 -27.18 25.83
CA LEU A 33 4.03 -26.69 26.63
C LEU A 33 2.70 -27.24 26.12
N PHE A 34 2.47 -27.17 24.80
CA PHE A 34 1.21 -27.57 24.19
C PHE A 34 1.10 -29.06 23.90
N SER A 35 2.23 -29.79 23.85
CA SER A 35 2.23 -31.24 23.68
C SER A 35 1.84 -32.00 24.95
N ALA A 36 1.72 -31.32 26.09
CA ALA A 36 1.35 -31.90 27.39
C ALA A 36 2.17 -33.17 27.74
N SER A 37 3.50 -33.08 27.59
CA SER A 37 4.45 -34.19 27.78
C SER A 37 4.44 -35.29 26.70
N SER A 38 3.63 -35.15 25.65
CA SER A 38 3.75 -35.96 24.43
C SER A 38 5.01 -35.57 23.65
N SER A 39 5.58 -36.53 22.92
CA SER A 39 6.66 -36.30 21.95
C SER A 39 6.16 -35.71 20.62
N SER A 40 4.84 -35.63 20.42
CA SER A 40 4.23 -35.11 19.18
C SER A 40 3.02 -34.19 19.44
N PHE A 41 2.75 -33.32 18.48
CA PHE A 41 1.52 -32.54 18.34
C PHE A 41 0.47 -33.35 17.58
N SER A 42 -0.63 -33.72 18.24
CA SER A 42 -1.87 -34.11 17.56
C SER A 42 -2.58 -32.87 17.00
N ALA A 43 -3.65 -33.07 16.24
CA ALA A 43 -4.51 -31.97 15.80
C ALA A 43 -5.06 -31.15 16.97
N ASP A 44 -5.48 -31.80 18.06
CA ASP A 44 -5.95 -31.11 19.28
C ASP A 44 -4.84 -30.29 19.97
N HIS A 45 -3.59 -30.77 19.95
CA HIS A 45 -2.45 -30.02 20.48
C HIS A 45 -2.20 -28.76 19.63
N LEU A 46 -2.20 -28.92 18.31
CA LEU A 46 -2.02 -27.81 17.38
C LEU A 46 -3.17 -26.81 17.48
N ARG A 47 -4.42 -27.27 17.60
CA ARG A 47 -5.61 -26.41 17.79
C ARG A 47 -5.46 -25.52 19.02
N ARG A 48 -5.05 -26.09 20.15
CA ARG A 48 -4.80 -25.32 21.39
C ARG A 48 -3.64 -24.33 21.22
N PHE A 49 -2.57 -24.72 20.53
CA PHE A 49 -1.48 -23.79 20.22
C PHE A 49 -1.95 -22.62 19.34
N LEU A 50 -2.73 -22.89 18.29
CA LEU A 50 -3.25 -21.86 17.39
C LEU A 50 -4.20 -20.89 18.12
N SER A 51 -5.06 -21.41 19.00
CA SER A 51 -5.96 -20.61 19.83
C SER A 51 -5.19 -19.78 20.86
N ASP A 52 -4.38 -20.43 21.71
CA ASP A 52 -3.94 -19.81 22.96
C ASP A 52 -2.57 -19.10 22.82
N HIS A 53 -1.74 -19.53 21.85
CA HIS A 53 -0.42 -18.93 21.61
C HIS A 53 -0.39 -18.02 20.38
N GLN A 54 -1.04 -18.43 19.28
CA GLN A 54 -1.12 -17.63 18.05
C GLN A 54 -2.30 -16.65 18.04
N LEU A 55 -3.26 -16.82 18.96
CA LEU A 55 -4.47 -16.00 19.05
C LEU A 55 -5.25 -15.97 17.74
N GLU A 56 -5.32 -17.12 17.06
CA GLU A 56 -6.14 -17.30 15.85
C GLU A 56 -7.63 -17.29 16.21
N ASP A 57 -8.48 -16.88 15.26
CA ASP A 57 -9.93 -16.90 15.45
C ASP A 57 -10.49 -18.34 15.41
N LEU A 58 -11.23 -18.71 16.45
CA LEU A 58 -11.79 -20.04 16.72
C LEU A 58 -12.57 -20.63 15.54
N HIS A 59 -13.29 -19.80 14.78
CA HIS A 59 -14.10 -20.24 13.63
C HIS A 59 -13.28 -20.86 12.50
N SER A 60 -11.97 -20.59 12.46
CA SER A 60 -11.05 -21.09 11.44
C SER A 60 -10.16 -22.24 11.89
N ILE A 61 -10.16 -22.61 13.19
CA ILE A 61 -9.04 -23.41 13.74
C ILE A 61 -9.25 -24.91 13.56
N GLU A 62 -10.46 -25.44 13.72
CA GLU A 62 -10.70 -26.90 13.76
C GLU A 62 -10.35 -27.58 12.42
N SER A 63 -10.96 -27.13 11.32
CA SER A 63 -10.63 -27.63 9.99
C SER A 63 -9.18 -27.37 9.61
N ARG A 64 -8.58 -26.29 10.11
CA ARG A 64 -7.21 -25.89 9.79
C ARG A 64 -6.17 -26.72 10.52
N SER A 65 -6.36 -27.03 11.81
CA SER A 65 -5.43 -27.91 12.54
C SER A 65 -5.41 -29.31 11.95
N ASP A 66 -6.58 -29.86 11.61
CA ASP A 66 -6.69 -31.17 10.96
C ASP A 66 -6.03 -31.14 9.59
N HIS A 67 -6.29 -30.10 8.80
CA HIS A 67 -5.71 -29.95 7.47
C HIS A 67 -4.18 -29.83 7.53
N ILE A 68 -3.62 -29.05 8.45
CA ILE A 68 -2.17 -28.91 8.63
C ILE A 68 -1.55 -30.26 8.98
N ILE A 69 -2.09 -30.96 9.99
CA ILE A 69 -1.58 -32.27 10.39
C ILE A 69 -1.66 -33.24 9.23
N HIS A 70 -2.79 -33.30 8.53
CA HIS A 70 -2.99 -34.16 7.38
C HIS A 70 -1.97 -33.90 6.27
N THR A 71 -1.77 -32.63 5.88
CA THR A 71 -0.82 -32.22 4.84
C THR A 71 0.61 -32.67 5.18
N ILE A 72 1.05 -32.48 6.43
CA ILE A 72 2.38 -32.92 6.88
C ILE A 72 2.48 -34.45 6.91
N LEU A 73 1.43 -35.15 7.34
CA LEU A 73 1.41 -36.61 7.34
C LEU A 73 1.42 -37.20 5.92
N GLU A 74 0.78 -36.53 4.95
CA GLU A 74 0.82 -36.92 3.54
C GLU A 74 2.19 -36.69 2.90
N SER A 75 2.88 -35.59 3.24
CA SER A 75 4.23 -35.34 2.73
C SER A 75 5.22 -36.41 3.23
N ARG A 76 5.10 -36.85 4.50
CA ARG A 76 5.90 -37.97 5.03
C ARG A 76 5.79 -39.25 4.20
N LYS A 77 4.58 -39.56 3.73
CA LYS A 77 4.31 -40.78 2.94
C LYS A 77 4.97 -40.74 1.57
N HIS A 78 5.16 -39.54 1.00
CA HIS A 78 5.83 -39.37 -0.29
C HIS A 78 7.35 -39.47 -0.16
N ASP A 79 7.93 -38.98 0.95
CA ASP A 79 9.38 -38.98 1.16
C ASP A 79 9.92 -40.34 1.66
N HIS A 80 9.09 -41.18 2.26
CA HIS A 80 9.47 -42.50 2.77
C HIS A 80 8.61 -43.62 2.16
N GLU A 81 9.14 -44.32 1.14
CA GLU A 81 8.49 -45.48 0.50
C GLU A 81 8.26 -46.70 1.42
N THR A 82 8.61 -46.67 2.71
CA THR A 82 8.35 -47.80 3.61
C THR A 82 8.39 -47.41 5.10
N VAL A 83 7.46 -47.98 5.87
CA VAL A 83 7.28 -47.95 7.33
C VAL A 83 6.55 -46.73 7.90
N ALA A 84 5.23 -46.70 7.70
CA ALA A 84 4.34 -45.91 8.55
C ALA A 84 4.21 -46.60 9.92
N ASN A 85 4.89 -46.08 10.93
CA ASN A 85 4.38 -46.19 12.29
C ASN A 85 3.20 -45.20 12.40
N ASP A 86 2.04 -45.66 12.87
CA ASP A 86 0.81 -44.88 13.12
C ASP A 86 1.01 -43.84 14.24
N VAL A 87 1.88 -42.87 14.04
CA VAL A 87 2.02 -41.72 14.95
C VAL A 87 1.07 -40.63 14.45
N GLU A 88 -0.06 -40.47 15.15
CA GLU A 88 -1.13 -39.48 14.87
C GLU A 88 -0.72 -38.01 15.12
N GLY A 89 0.53 -37.63 14.87
CA GLY A 89 0.98 -36.26 15.14
C GLY A 89 2.37 -35.90 14.59
N ILE A 90 2.69 -34.62 14.68
CA ILE A 90 3.94 -34.01 14.18
C ILE A 90 4.97 -33.78 15.28
N ASN A 91 6.24 -33.99 14.98
CA ASN A 91 7.35 -33.71 15.89
C ASN A 91 7.73 -32.22 15.86
N VAL A 92 8.69 -31.81 16.70
CA VAL A 92 9.08 -30.39 16.84
C VAL A 92 9.74 -29.81 15.58
N ASP A 93 10.49 -30.62 14.82
CA ASP A 93 11.15 -30.17 13.60
C ASP A 93 10.11 -29.95 12.49
N GLU A 94 9.15 -30.86 12.35
CA GLU A 94 8.04 -30.71 11.40
C GLU A 94 7.12 -29.55 11.76
N PHE A 95 6.86 -29.33 13.06
CA PHE A 95 6.13 -28.16 13.53
C PHE A 95 6.87 -26.86 13.19
N PHE A 96 8.19 -26.84 13.33
CA PHE A 96 9.01 -25.70 12.93
C PHE A 96 9.00 -25.48 11.42
N HIS A 97 9.09 -26.53 10.62
CA HIS A 97 8.95 -26.43 9.16
C HIS A 97 7.54 -25.97 8.77
N PHE A 98 6.50 -26.40 9.48
CA PHE A 98 5.13 -25.89 9.31
C PHE A 98 5.05 -24.37 9.52
N LEU A 99 5.68 -23.85 10.59
CA LEU A 99 5.68 -22.42 10.85
C LEU A 99 6.36 -21.61 9.74
N LEU A 100 7.25 -22.25 8.96
CA LEU A 100 7.94 -21.71 7.80
C LEU A 100 7.34 -22.17 6.47
N TYR A 101 6.24 -22.93 6.45
CA TYR A 101 5.70 -23.54 5.23
C TYR A 101 5.29 -22.46 4.22
N ASP A 102 5.53 -22.72 2.93
CA ASP A 102 5.37 -21.73 1.86
C ASP A 102 3.92 -21.67 1.36
N ASP A 103 3.02 -21.30 2.28
CA ASP A 103 1.65 -20.95 1.95
C ASP A 103 1.18 -19.79 2.84
N ASP A 104 0.79 -18.69 2.19
CA ASP A 104 0.28 -17.49 2.84
C ASP A 104 -1.00 -17.81 3.67
N GLU A 105 -1.61 -18.98 3.47
CA GLU A 105 -2.78 -19.45 4.21
C GLU A 105 -2.50 -19.84 5.67
N PHE A 106 -1.34 -20.43 5.99
CA PHE A 106 -1.17 -21.09 7.30
C PHE A 106 -0.52 -20.25 8.39
N ASN A 107 0.43 -19.37 8.06
CA ASN A 107 1.15 -18.61 9.08
C ASN A 107 1.50 -17.18 8.69
N SER A 108 0.67 -16.57 7.84
CA SER A 108 0.79 -15.16 7.47
C SER A 108 0.68 -14.23 8.69
N PRO A 109 1.45 -13.12 8.70
CA PRO A 109 1.39 -12.11 9.76
C PRO A 109 0.11 -11.26 9.72
N LEU A 110 -0.68 -11.32 8.63
CA LEU A 110 -1.85 -10.47 8.39
C LEU A 110 -3.08 -11.33 8.01
N ASN A 111 -4.27 -10.76 8.17
CA ASN A 111 -5.51 -11.37 7.66
C ASN A 111 -5.60 -11.23 6.14
N SER A 112 -5.84 -12.36 5.44
CA SER A 112 -5.97 -12.40 3.99
C SER A 112 -7.35 -11.96 3.48
N GLN A 113 -8.35 -11.94 4.36
CA GLN A 113 -9.73 -11.58 4.03
C GLN A 113 -10.07 -10.14 4.42
N VAL A 114 -11.01 -9.56 3.68
CA VAL A 114 -11.60 -8.27 4.00
C VAL A 114 -12.43 -8.42 5.27
N HIS A 115 -12.16 -7.58 6.27
CA HIS A 115 -12.77 -7.69 7.60
C HIS A 115 -13.10 -6.33 8.23
N HIS A 116 -12.66 -5.21 7.63
CA HIS A 116 -13.17 -3.91 8.00
C HIS A 116 -14.65 -3.77 7.61
N ASP A 117 -15.37 -2.92 8.33
CA ASP A 117 -16.68 -2.46 7.90
C ASP A 117 -16.54 -1.69 6.58
N MET A 118 -17.22 -2.16 5.53
CA MET A 118 -17.18 -1.60 4.17
C MET A 118 -18.45 -0.79 3.83
N ASN A 119 -19.33 -0.55 4.81
CA ASN A 119 -20.58 0.20 4.67
C ASN A 119 -20.50 1.64 5.19
N ALA A 120 -19.29 2.15 5.47
CA ALA A 120 -19.10 3.57 5.76
C ALA A 120 -18.90 4.36 4.43
N PRO A 121 -19.03 5.69 4.44
CA PRO A 121 -18.78 6.54 3.27
C PRO A 121 -17.35 6.40 2.73
N LEU A 122 -17.13 6.58 1.43
CA LEU A 122 -15.77 6.54 0.84
C LEU A 122 -14.75 7.46 1.53
N SER A 123 -15.18 8.61 2.07
CA SER A 123 -14.32 9.52 2.83
C SER A 123 -13.75 8.91 4.13
N HIS A 124 -14.31 7.80 4.60
CA HIS A 124 -13.87 7.10 5.81
C HIS A 124 -12.75 6.07 5.55
N TYR A 125 -12.26 5.95 4.31
CA TYR A 125 -11.22 4.98 3.95
C TYR A 125 -9.99 5.68 3.38
N PHE A 126 -8.81 5.21 3.75
CA PHE A 126 -7.63 5.37 2.92
C PHE A 126 -7.78 4.53 1.65
N ILE A 127 -7.43 5.09 0.50
CA ILE A 127 -7.66 4.50 -0.82
C ILE A 127 -6.34 4.38 -1.57
N TYR A 128 -6.03 3.18 -2.07
CA TYR A 128 -4.78 2.91 -2.76
C TYR A 128 -4.75 3.70 -4.09
N THR A 129 -3.90 4.72 -4.17
CA THR A 129 -3.96 5.76 -5.21
C THR A 129 -2.65 5.83 -6.01
N GLY A 130 -2.74 5.72 -7.34
CA GLY A 130 -1.64 5.99 -8.27
C GLY A 130 -1.63 7.46 -8.74
N HIS A 131 -0.44 7.98 -9.04
CA HIS A 131 -0.23 9.28 -9.69
C HIS A 131 0.30 9.07 -11.11
N ASN A 132 -0.21 9.82 -12.08
CA ASN A 132 0.14 9.73 -13.51
C ASN A 132 0.27 8.28 -13.98
N SER A 133 -0.80 7.51 -13.80
CA SER A 133 -0.79 6.04 -13.81
C SER A 133 -0.44 5.43 -15.18
N TYR A 134 -0.35 6.27 -16.21
CA TYR A 134 0.01 5.91 -17.58
C TYR A 134 1.52 6.01 -17.86
N LEU A 135 2.32 6.64 -16.98
CA LEU A 135 3.75 6.82 -17.22
C LEU A 135 4.54 5.52 -16.98
N THR A 136 5.40 5.18 -17.92
CA THR A 136 6.31 4.01 -17.81
C THR A 136 7.59 4.32 -17.05
N GLY A 137 7.93 5.59 -16.86
CA GLY A 137 9.15 6.02 -16.18
C GLY A 137 9.09 7.45 -15.66
N ASN A 138 10.03 8.28 -16.12
CA ASN A 138 10.22 9.66 -15.68
C ASN A 138 9.13 10.62 -16.21
N GLN A 139 8.96 11.77 -15.57
CA GLN A 139 7.89 12.73 -15.89
C GLN A 139 8.16 13.56 -17.15
N LEU A 140 9.34 13.48 -17.78
CA LEU A 140 9.71 14.42 -18.86
C LEU A 140 9.76 13.78 -20.25
N SER A 141 10.15 12.51 -20.34
CA SER A 141 10.50 11.91 -21.63
C SER A 141 10.24 10.41 -21.72
N SER A 142 9.65 9.78 -20.70
CA SER A 142 9.30 8.36 -20.80
C SER A 142 8.04 8.17 -21.63
N ASP A 143 7.82 6.96 -22.11
CA ASP A 143 6.60 6.63 -22.83
C ASP A 143 5.38 6.56 -21.91
N CYS A 144 4.20 6.81 -22.47
CA CYS A 144 2.92 6.53 -21.84
C CYS A 144 2.38 5.17 -22.34
N SER A 145 1.74 4.41 -21.46
CA SER A 145 1.19 3.10 -21.77
C SER A 145 0.07 2.75 -20.80
N ASP A 146 -0.77 1.78 -21.19
CA ASP A 146 -1.73 1.14 -20.29
C ASP A 146 -1.08 0.07 -19.40
N LEU A 147 0.13 -0.40 -19.69
CA LEU A 147 0.80 -1.43 -18.89
C LEU A 147 1.00 -1.03 -17.40
N PRO A 148 1.45 0.19 -17.06
CA PRO A 148 1.55 0.59 -15.66
C PRO A 148 0.18 0.66 -14.97
N ILE A 149 -0.90 1.00 -15.70
CA ILE A 149 -2.28 0.95 -15.20
C ILE A 149 -2.68 -0.49 -14.87
N ILE A 150 -2.42 -1.44 -15.78
CA ILE A 150 -2.70 -2.86 -15.57
C ILE A 150 -1.97 -3.37 -14.33
N LYS A 151 -0.67 -3.08 -14.21
CA LYS A 151 0.15 -3.48 -13.06
C LYS A 151 -0.39 -2.87 -11.76
N ALA A 152 -0.77 -1.59 -11.77
CA ALA A 152 -1.37 -0.92 -10.62
C ALA A 152 -2.66 -1.61 -10.16
N LEU A 153 -3.58 -1.93 -11.08
CA LEU A 153 -4.85 -2.59 -10.77
C LEU A 153 -4.63 -4.03 -10.23
N GLN A 154 -3.68 -4.77 -10.78
CA GLN A 154 -3.29 -6.11 -10.29
C GLN A 154 -2.70 -6.07 -8.88
N LEU A 155 -1.99 -5.00 -8.52
CA LEU A 155 -1.50 -4.75 -7.16
C LEU A 155 -2.59 -4.28 -6.19
N GLY A 156 -3.80 -3.97 -6.67
CA GLY A 156 -4.93 -3.54 -5.85
C GLY A 156 -5.11 -2.02 -5.76
N VAL A 157 -4.38 -1.23 -6.56
CA VAL A 157 -4.61 0.23 -6.68
C VAL A 157 -6.05 0.48 -7.12
N ARG A 158 -6.75 1.41 -6.47
CA ARG A 158 -8.18 1.72 -6.67
C ARG A 158 -8.42 3.10 -7.27
N VAL A 159 -7.41 3.97 -7.33
CA VAL A 159 -7.51 5.26 -8.02
C VAL A 159 -6.46 5.33 -9.13
N ILE A 160 -6.92 5.54 -10.37
CA ILE A 160 -6.10 5.64 -11.58
C ILE A 160 -6.22 7.05 -12.13
N GLU A 161 -5.09 7.69 -12.41
CA GLU A 161 -5.03 9.03 -12.99
C GLU A 161 -4.73 8.99 -14.49
N LEU A 162 -5.48 9.76 -15.27
CA LEU A 162 -5.32 9.93 -16.71
C LEU A 162 -5.38 11.44 -17.06
N ASP A 163 -4.31 11.94 -17.66
CA ASP A 163 -4.23 13.32 -18.14
C ASP A 163 -4.68 13.37 -19.59
N LEU A 164 -5.80 14.05 -19.85
CA LEU A 164 -6.47 14.03 -21.15
C LEU A 164 -6.07 15.26 -21.95
N TRP A 165 -5.49 15.04 -23.14
CA TRP A 165 -5.10 16.09 -24.07
C TRP A 165 -5.64 15.80 -25.48
N PRO A 166 -5.91 16.84 -26.29
CA PRO A 166 -6.16 16.64 -27.72
C PRO A 166 -4.96 15.95 -28.36
N ASN A 167 -5.21 15.00 -29.27
CA ASN A 167 -4.16 14.43 -30.12
C ASN A 167 -3.61 15.48 -31.10
N SER A 168 -2.57 15.13 -31.86
CA SER A 168 -1.92 16.07 -32.80
C SER A 168 -2.83 16.63 -33.90
N THR A 169 -3.94 15.95 -34.20
CA THR A 169 -4.93 16.36 -35.21
C THR A 169 -6.18 17.02 -34.60
N GLU A 170 -6.20 17.19 -33.28
CA GLU A 170 -7.30 17.79 -32.49
C GLU A 170 -8.67 17.12 -32.68
N ASP A 171 -8.70 15.87 -33.14
CA ASP A 171 -9.91 15.10 -33.43
C ASP A 171 -10.07 13.85 -32.55
N ASP A 172 -9.08 13.53 -31.72
CA ASP A 172 -9.11 12.43 -30.75
C ASP A 172 -8.39 12.77 -29.44
N ILE A 173 -8.43 11.86 -28.46
CA ILE A 173 -7.90 12.08 -27.11
C ILE A 173 -6.72 11.15 -26.83
N ASP A 174 -5.59 11.79 -26.51
CA ASP A 174 -4.39 11.16 -26.00
C ASP A 174 -4.31 11.29 -24.48
N VAL A 175 -3.74 10.27 -23.84
CA VAL A 175 -3.30 10.29 -22.45
C VAL A 175 -1.80 10.54 -22.44
N VAL A 176 -1.40 11.69 -21.90
CA VAL A 176 -0.01 12.18 -21.95
C VAL A 176 0.27 13.19 -20.85
N HIS A 177 1.52 13.26 -20.39
CA HIS A 177 1.92 14.35 -19.51
C HIS A 177 2.19 15.61 -20.34
N GLY A 178 1.22 16.53 -20.31
CA GLY A 178 1.21 17.72 -21.16
C GLY A 178 2.45 18.58 -21.04
N ARG A 179 2.81 19.23 -22.15
CA ARG A 179 3.99 20.13 -22.26
C ARG A 179 5.33 19.44 -21.93
N THR A 180 5.42 18.13 -22.12
CA THR A 180 6.66 17.35 -21.98
C THR A 180 6.98 16.56 -23.26
N LEU A 181 8.06 15.77 -23.24
CA LEU A 181 8.49 14.91 -24.34
C LEU A 181 8.01 13.45 -24.18
N THR A 182 7.06 13.20 -23.27
CA THR A 182 6.49 11.85 -23.11
C THR A 182 5.68 11.47 -24.35
N THR A 183 5.81 10.23 -24.83
CA THR A 183 5.02 9.75 -25.97
C THR A 183 3.61 9.35 -25.51
N PRO A 184 2.54 9.75 -26.22
CA PRO A 184 1.17 9.55 -25.77
C PRO A 184 0.69 8.10 -25.92
N VAL A 185 -0.39 7.75 -25.20
CA VAL A 185 -1.19 6.53 -25.40
C VAL A 185 -2.66 6.90 -25.57
N SER A 186 -3.39 6.23 -26.48
CA SER A 186 -4.80 6.56 -26.70
C SER A 186 -5.66 6.34 -25.45
N LEU A 187 -6.61 7.26 -25.18
CA LEU A 187 -7.56 7.11 -24.07
C LEU A 187 -8.36 5.80 -24.17
N LYS A 188 -8.78 5.44 -25.38
CA LYS A 188 -9.54 4.20 -25.65
C LYS A 188 -8.80 2.95 -25.18
N GLN A 189 -7.48 2.90 -25.34
CA GLN A 189 -6.66 1.78 -24.87
C GLN A 189 -6.63 1.73 -23.34
N CYS A 190 -6.37 2.87 -22.68
CA CYS A 190 -6.39 2.95 -21.22
C CYS A 190 -7.74 2.52 -20.63
N LEU A 191 -8.86 3.01 -21.16
CA LEU A 191 -10.21 2.65 -20.68
C LEU A 191 -10.51 1.16 -20.85
N LYS A 192 -10.11 0.54 -21.98
CA LYS A 192 -10.28 -0.91 -22.20
C LYS A 192 -9.48 -1.72 -21.18
N SER A 193 -8.24 -1.33 -20.92
CA SER A 193 -7.40 -2.00 -19.93
C SER A 193 -7.95 -1.82 -18.52
N ILE A 194 -8.45 -0.62 -18.16
CA ILE A 194 -9.15 -0.43 -16.88
C ILE A 194 -10.37 -1.35 -16.79
N LYS A 195 -11.22 -1.43 -17.82
CA LYS A 195 -12.39 -2.32 -17.82
C LYS A 195 -12.01 -3.78 -17.54
N GLN A 196 -10.94 -4.25 -18.18
CA GLN A 196 -10.50 -5.63 -18.07
C GLN A 196 -9.91 -5.96 -16.69
N TYR A 197 -9.19 -5.02 -16.07
CA TYR A 197 -8.41 -5.27 -14.86
C TYR A 197 -8.97 -4.63 -13.59
N ALA A 198 -10.01 -3.79 -13.69
CA ALA A 198 -10.54 -3.02 -12.56
C ALA A 198 -10.78 -3.87 -11.32
N PHE A 199 -11.33 -5.08 -11.48
CA PHE A 199 -11.80 -5.90 -10.37
C PHE A 199 -11.06 -7.23 -10.18
N VAL A 200 -9.87 -7.39 -10.78
CA VAL A 200 -9.11 -8.67 -10.70
C VAL A 200 -8.56 -8.94 -9.30
N LYS A 201 -8.16 -7.89 -8.58
CA LYS A 201 -7.60 -8.00 -7.22
C LYS A 201 -8.65 -7.77 -6.14
N SER A 202 -9.65 -6.94 -6.41
CA SER A 202 -10.61 -6.46 -5.42
C SER A 202 -11.95 -6.15 -6.09
N PRO A 203 -13.10 -6.52 -5.47
CA PRO A 203 -14.42 -6.19 -6.00
C PRO A 203 -14.84 -4.74 -5.74
N TYR A 204 -14.12 -4.02 -4.87
CA TYR A 204 -14.45 -2.64 -4.48
C TYR A 204 -14.18 -1.63 -5.60
N PRO A 205 -14.86 -0.47 -5.59
CA PRO A 205 -14.87 0.47 -6.70
C PRO A 205 -13.50 0.92 -7.16
N VAL A 206 -13.40 1.23 -8.45
CA VAL A 206 -12.25 1.93 -9.05
C VAL A 206 -12.66 3.38 -9.36
N ILE A 207 -11.83 4.34 -8.98
CA ILE A 207 -12.01 5.76 -9.28
C ILE A 207 -11.01 6.15 -10.36
N ILE A 208 -11.50 6.74 -11.46
CA ILE A 208 -10.64 7.32 -12.49
C ILE A 208 -10.62 8.83 -12.28
N THR A 209 -9.44 9.40 -12.05
CA THR A 209 -9.27 10.85 -11.99
C THR A 209 -8.83 11.36 -13.36
N PHE A 210 -9.69 12.16 -14.01
CA PHE A 210 -9.31 12.86 -15.23
C PHE A 210 -8.68 14.20 -14.90
N GLU A 211 -7.49 14.45 -15.44
CA GLU A 211 -6.97 15.81 -15.59
C GLU A 211 -7.32 16.31 -16.99
N ASP A 212 -8.41 17.06 -17.08
CA ASP A 212 -9.02 17.45 -18.35
C ASP A 212 -8.44 18.75 -18.92
N HIS A 213 -7.87 18.67 -20.13
CA HIS A 213 -7.36 19.79 -20.94
C HIS A 213 -8.06 19.87 -22.32
N LEU A 214 -9.30 19.36 -22.42
CA LEU A 214 -10.02 19.19 -23.68
C LEU A 214 -11.01 20.33 -23.97
N THR A 215 -11.35 20.46 -25.26
CA THR A 215 -12.48 21.29 -25.71
C THR A 215 -13.82 20.59 -25.45
N PRO A 216 -14.96 21.31 -25.46
CA PRO A 216 -16.29 20.72 -25.26
C PRO A 216 -16.62 19.56 -26.21
N ASP A 217 -16.22 19.65 -27.49
CA ASP A 217 -16.46 18.57 -28.46
C ASP A 217 -15.66 17.31 -28.13
N LEU A 218 -14.41 17.46 -27.68
CA LEU A 218 -13.59 16.34 -27.23
C LEU A 218 -14.07 15.78 -25.89
N GLN A 219 -14.60 16.61 -24.98
CA GLN A 219 -15.27 16.16 -23.77
C GLN A 219 -16.50 15.29 -24.09
N ALA A 220 -17.29 15.65 -25.11
CA ALA A 220 -18.41 14.83 -25.58
C ALA A 220 -17.92 13.45 -26.04
N LYS A 221 -16.80 13.42 -26.77
CA LYS A 221 -16.15 12.19 -27.23
C LYS A 221 -15.60 11.34 -26.08
N VAL A 222 -15.03 11.95 -25.04
CA VAL A 222 -14.65 11.24 -23.80
C VAL A 222 -15.87 10.64 -23.14
N ALA A 223 -16.97 11.38 -23.06
CA ALA A 223 -18.19 10.88 -22.46
C ALA A 223 -18.73 9.67 -23.22
N GLU A 224 -18.84 9.78 -24.55
CA GLU A 224 -19.24 8.69 -25.44
C GLU A 224 -18.35 7.46 -25.25
N MET A 225 -17.02 7.61 -25.31
CA MET A 225 -16.08 6.50 -25.14
C MET A 225 -16.21 5.84 -23.77
N THR A 226 -16.32 6.64 -22.70
CA THR A 226 -16.42 6.15 -21.32
C THR A 226 -17.70 5.34 -21.13
N ILE A 227 -18.84 5.86 -21.61
CA ILE A 227 -20.16 5.21 -21.56
C ILE A 227 -20.14 3.90 -22.37
N GLN A 228 -19.64 3.94 -23.61
CA GLN A 228 -19.60 2.76 -24.48
C GLN A 228 -18.68 1.66 -23.93
N ILE A 229 -17.52 2.04 -23.39
CA ILE A 229 -16.54 1.07 -22.90
C ILE A 229 -17.02 0.48 -21.58
N PHE A 230 -17.35 1.29 -20.58
CA PHE A 230 -17.68 0.76 -19.25
C PHE A 230 -19.12 0.23 -19.15
N GLY A 231 -20.07 0.78 -19.91
CA GLY A 231 -21.47 0.38 -19.87
C GLY A 231 -21.99 0.35 -18.43
N ASP A 232 -22.53 -0.78 -18.01
CA ASP A 232 -23.10 -0.96 -16.67
C ASP A 232 -22.08 -0.88 -15.53
N LEU A 233 -20.77 -0.94 -15.81
CA LEU A 233 -19.76 -0.75 -14.75
C LEU A 233 -19.71 0.70 -14.26
N LEU A 234 -20.10 1.66 -15.09
CA LEU A 234 -20.03 3.07 -14.75
C LEU A 234 -21.11 3.42 -13.72
N TYR A 235 -20.72 4.12 -12.66
CA TYR A 235 -21.66 4.65 -11.66
C TYR A 235 -21.95 6.12 -11.94
N TYR A 236 -23.22 6.47 -11.83
CA TYR A 236 -23.72 7.84 -11.92
C TYR A 236 -24.31 8.23 -10.56
N PRO A 237 -24.06 9.45 -10.07
CA PRO A 237 -24.73 9.93 -8.89
C PRO A 237 -26.25 10.03 -9.15
N GLU A 238 -27.08 9.62 -8.17
CA GLU A 238 -28.54 9.74 -8.28
C GLU A 238 -29.01 11.21 -8.27
N THR A 239 -28.23 12.07 -7.63
CA THR A 239 -28.47 13.50 -7.50
C THR A 239 -27.16 14.27 -7.56
N ASP A 240 -27.18 15.45 -8.19
CA ASP A 240 -26.02 16.35 -8.23
C ASP A 240 -25.61 16.87 -6.85
N PHE A 241 -26.48 16.80 -5.83
CA PHE A 241 -26.22 17.29 -4.48
C PHE A 241 -26.02 16.14 -3.49
N GLN A 242 -24.78 15.66 -3.36
CA GLN A 242 -24.42 14.62 -2.40
C GLN A 242 -23.94 15.21 -1.06
N THR A 243 -24.66 14.93 0.02
CA THR A 243 -24.22 15.34 1.37
C THR A 243 -23.24 14.35 2.01
N GLU A 244 -23.11 13.16 1.43
CA GLU A 244 -22.24 12.07 1.84
C GLU A 244 -21.82 11.23 0.62
N PHE A 245 -20.63 10.63 0.65
CA PHE A 245 -20.21 9.73 -0.42
C PHE A 245 -20.87 8.35 -0.27
N PRO A 246 -21.16 7.64 -1.37
CA PRO A 246 -21.60 6.25 -1.29
C PRO A 246 -20.53 5.37 -0.63
N THR A 247 -20.94 4.17 -0.23
CA THR A 247 -20.06 3.22 0.48
C THR A 247 -19.27 2.35 -0.50
N PRO A 248 -18.06 1.87 -0.15
CA PRO A 248 -17.37 0.85 -0.95
C PRO A 248 -18.24 -0.37 -1.24
N GLU A 249 -19.03 -0.84 -0.25
CA GLU A 249 -19.91 -2.00 -0.40
C GLU A 249 -20.98 -1.79 -1.47
N SER A 250 -21.71 -0.66 -1.41
CA SER A 250 -22.75 -0.32 -2.40
C SER A 250 -22.20 -0.11 -3.82
N LEU A 251 -20.91 0.18 -3.94
CA LEU A 251 -20.21 0.46 -5.18
C LEU A 251 -19.38 -0.72 -5.69
N LYS A 252 -19.56 -1.93 -5.15
CA LYS A 252 -18.87 -3.13 -5.67
C LYS A 252 -19.11 -3.30 -7.17
N GLY A 253 -18.03 -3.56 -7.90
CA GLY A 253 -18.04 -3.70 -9.36
C GLY A 253 -18.28 -2.39 -10.13
N ARG A 254 -18.22 -1.22 -9.48
CA ARG A 254 -18.44 0.07 -10.12
C ARG A 254 -17.16 0.86 -10.39
N ILE A 255 -17.22 1.66 -11.45
CA ILE A 255 -16.19 2.63 -11.85
C ILE A 255 -16.78 4.03 -11.71
N LEU A 256 -16.07 4.90 -11.00
CA LEU A 256 -16.46 6.29 -10.74
C LEU A 256 -15.52 7.24 -11.48
N ILE A 257 -16.03 8.36 -11.95
CA ILE A 257 -15.20 9.42 -12.54
C ILE A 257 -15.06 10.59 -11.55
N SER A 258 -13.83 11.05 -11.36
CA SER A 258 -13.52 12.25 -10.60
C SER A 258 -12.80 13.25 -11.50
N THR A 259 -13.34 14.46 -11.64
CA THR A 259 -12.72 15.55 -12.39
C THR A 259 -13.23 16.89 -11.86
N LYS A 260 -12.67 17.99 -12.35
CA LYS A 260 -13.18 19.32 -12.02
C LYS A 260 -14.52 19.54 -12.72
N PRO A 261 -15.51 20.13 -12.04
CA PRO A 261 -16.71 20.56 -12.73
C PRO A 261 -16.37 21.66 -13.76
N PRO A 262 -17.09 21.73 -14.88
CA PRO A 262 -16.96 22.80 -15.87
C PRO A 262 -17.26 24.19 -15.27
N LYS A 263 -16.65 25.25 -15.82
CA LYS A 263 -16.72 26.62 -15.27
C LYS A 263 -18.14 27.14 -15.03
N GLU A 264 -19.09 26.91 -15.95
CA GLU A 264 -20.50 27.33 -15.82
C GLU A 264 -21.24 26.73 -14.62
N TYR A 265 -20.81 25.55 -14.15
CA TYR A 265 -21.42 24.88 -13.00
C TYR A 265 -21.09 25.59 -11.68
N LEU A 266 -19.96 26.29 -11.63
CA LEU A 266 -19.59 27.12 -10.48
C LEU A 266 -20.45 28.37 -10.39
N GLU A 267 -20.83 28.94 -11.55
CA GLU A 267 -21.63 30.18 -11.62
C GLU A 267 -23.12 29.95 -11.28
N SER A 268 -23.68 28.79 -11.63
CA SER A 268 -25.07 28.45 -11.31
C SER A 268 -25.30 28.10 -9.82
N ASN A 269 -24.24 27.74 -9.09
CA ASN A 269 -24.27 27.47 -7.65
C ASN A 269 -23.76 28.66 -6.79
N GLN A 270 -23.31 29.76 -7.41
CA GLN A 270 -22.83 30.98 -6.75
C GLN A 270 -23.72 32.18 -7.07
N SER A 271 -25.01 32.08 -6.74
CA SER A 271 -25.96 33.19 -6.91
C SER A 271 -25.93 34.22 -5.77
N ASP A 272 -24.98 34.17 -4.84
CA ASP A 272 -24.72 35.23 -3.87
C ASP A 272 -23.20 35.46 -3.74
N ASP A 273 -22.79 36.73 -3.80
CA ASP A 273 -21.43 37.30 -3.74
C ASP A 273 -20.59 37.33 -5.04
N LYS A 274 -20.94 38.27 -5.92
CA LYS A 274 -19.97 38.94 -6.80
C LYS A 274 -19.29 40.07 -6.02
N ASP A 275 -17.96 40.05 -5.92
CA ASP A 275 -17.10 41.11 -6.48
C ASP A 275 -15.62 40.93 -6.11
N ASN A 276 -14.78 41.20 -7.11
CA ASN A 276 -13.32 41.44 -7.10
C ASN A 276 -12.37 40.24 -7.29
N GLU A 277 -12.39 39.63 -8.48
CA GLU A 277 -11.20 39.00 -9.05
C GLU A 277 -10.48 39.99 -9.98
N ARG A 278 -9.44 40.66 -9.47
CA ARG A 278 -8.36 41.22 -10.28
C ARG A 278 -7.03 40.98 -9.59
N GLU A 279 -6.19 40.23 -10.32
CA GLU A 279 -4.73 40.22 -10.32
C GLU A 279 -3.99 40.23 -8.97
N LEU A 280 -3.30 39.12 -8.70
CA LEU A 280 -1.88 39.08 -8.28
C LEU A 280 -1.44 37.61 -8.26
N ALA A 281 -0.94 37.13 -9.40
CA ALA A 281 -0.21 35.87 -9.49
C ALA A 281 1.26 36.15 -9.20
N ASP A 282 1.79 35.63 -8.10
CA ASP A 282 3.22 35.63 -7.83
C ASP A 282 3.84 34.23 -7.95
N LYS A 283 5.08 34.28 -8.41
CA LYS A 283 5.96 33.22 -8.90
C LYS A 283 6.29 32.17 -7.84
N GLU A 284 5.93 30.92 -8.10
CA GLU A 284 6.84 29.78 -7.92
C GLU A 284 6.61 28.78 -9.05
N SER A 285 7.69 28.17 -9.54
CA SER A 285 7.74 27.39 -10.78
C SER A 285 6.83 26.15 -10.77
N SER A 286 5.59 26.32 -11.18
CA SER A 286 4.97 25.49 -12.22
C SER A 286 5.09 26.24 -13.53
N SER A 287 5.35 25.53 -14.63
CA SER A 287 5.38 26.10 -15.98
C SER A 287 4.25 27.12 -16.17
N PRO A 288 4.51 28.31 -16.76
CA PRO A 288 3.49 29.32 -16.95
C PRO A 288 2.35 28.71 -17.75
N ASP A 289 1.13 28.95 -17.31
CA ASP A 289 -0.08 28.62 -18.06
C ASP A 289 -0.32 29.77 -19.05
N PRO A 290 -0.10 29.59 -20.37
CA PRO A 290 -0.60 30.54 -21.35
C PRO A 290 -2.02 30.08 -21.69
N THR A 291 -2.96 30.38 -20.81
CA THR A 291 -4.39 30.35 -21.14
C THR A 291 -4.99 31.72 -20.87
N ASN A 292 -4.35 32.74 -21.42
CA ASN A 292 -5.07 33.86 -22.01
C ASN A 292 -4.80 33.75 -23.51
N GLU A 293 -5.87 33.66 -24.31
CA GLU A 293 -5.88 33.54 -25.78
C GLU A 293 -5.88 32.11 -26.38
N LEU A 294 -6.76 31.25 -25.86
CA LEU A 294 -7.59 30.46 -26.77
C LEU A 294 -9.03 30.89 -26.51
N ASP A 295 -9.57 31.72 -27.41
CA ASP A 295 -11.01 31.97 -27.55
C ASP A 295 -11.69 30.62 -27.79
N THR A 296 -12.01 29.94 -26.68
CA THR A 296 -12.88 28.77 -26.70
C THR A 296 -14.30 29.31 -26.61
N ASP A 297 -15.03 29.05 -27.68
CA ASP A 297 -16.47 29.18 -27.83
C ASP A 297 -17.20 29.04 -26.48
N ASP A 298 -18.14 29.94 -26.21
CA ASP A 298 -18.97 30.09 -25.00
C ASP A 298 -19.96 28.91 -24.80
N ARG A 299 -19.58 27.72 -25.29
CA ARG A 299 -20.30 26.47 -25.15
C ARG A 299 -19.72 25.72 -23.97
N GLY A 300 -20.49 25.64 -22.90
CA GLY A 300 -20.23 24.77 -21.77
C GLY A 300 -19.88 23.33 -22.10
N ALA A 301 -19.30 22.65 -21.11
CA ALA A 301 -19.09 21.21 -21.25
C ALA A 301 -20.42 20.48 -21.51
N PRO A 302 -20.42 19.43 -22.35
CA PRO A 302 -21.60 18.66 -22.69
C PRO A 302 -22.31 18.09 -21.44
N PRO A 303 -23.66 18.04 -21.43
CA PRO A 303 -24.42 17.45 -20.33
C PRO A 303 -23.99 16.02 -20.01
N GLU A 304 -23.67 15.21 -21.02
CA GLU A 304 -23.24 13.83 -20.86
C GLU A 304 -21.91 13.74 -20.10
N TYR A 305 -20.95 14.62 -20.40
CA TYR A 305 -19.68 14.68 -19.69
C TYR A 305 -19.87 15.15 -18.24
N LYS A 306 -20.73 16.16 -18.02
CA LYS A 306 -21.10 16.65 -16.68
C LYS A 306 -21.69 15.52 -15.83
N ASN A 307 -22.61 14.74 -16.39
CA ASN A 307 -23.30 13.65 -15.70
C ASN A 307 -22.36 12.48 -15.32
N LEU A 308 -21.20 12.34 -15.96
CA LEU A 308 -20.21 11.33 -15.58
C LEU A 308 -19.53 11.64 -14.24
N ILE A 309 -19.46 12.92 -13.86
CA ILE A 309 -18.63 13.37 -12.73
C ILE A 309 -19.28 12.93 -11.42
N THR A 310 -18.79 11.84 -10.84
CA THR A 310 -19.26 11.34 -9.55
C THR A 310 -18.61 12.10 -8.38
N ILE A 311 -17.33 12.44 -8.48
CA ILE A 311 -16.57 13.09 -7.41
C ILE A 311 -16.01 14.41 -7.92
N HIS A 312 -16.65 15.51 -7.53
CA HIS A 312 -16.25 16.86 -7.93
C HIS A 312 -14.92 17.27 -7.28
N ALA A 313 -13.94 17.55 -8.12
CA ALA A 313 -12.64 18.06 -7.71
C ALA A 313 -12.62 19.58 -7.63
N GLY A 314 -12.29 20.12 -6.46
CA GLY A 314 -11.94 21.51 -6.25
C GLY A 314 -10.43 21.76 -6.36
N LYS A 315 -10.08 23.02 -6.62
CA LYS A 315 -8.72 23.54 -6.48
C LYS A 315 -8.69 24.56 -5.34
N PRO A 316 -7.61 24.60 -4.54
CA PRO A 316 -7.46 25.63 -3.53
C PRO A 316 -7.44 27.04 -4.14
N LYS A 317 -8.06 28.02 -3.50
CA LYS A 317 -8.05 29.43 -3.91
C LYS A 317 -6.90 30.17 -3.22
N GLY A 318 -5.73 30.16 -3.86
CA GLY A 318 -4.56 30.88 -3.35
C GLY A 318 -3.87 30.17 -2.17
N ASP A 319 -3.21 30.96 -1.32
CA ASP A 319 -2.35 30.46 -0.24
C ASP A 319 -3.07 30.26 1.10
N ASP A 320 -4.10 31.06 1.36
CA ASP A 320 -5.00 30.85 2.51
C ASP A 320 -5.95 29.70 2.20
N MET A 321 -6.00 28.72 3.10
CA MET A 321 -6.78 27.49 2.92
C MET A 321 -8.02 27.44 3.82
N GLN A 322 -8.29 28.50 4.58
CA GLN A 322 -9.39 28.52 5.54
C GLN A 322 -10.73 28.25 4.85
N ASP A 323 -10.99 28.86 3.69
CA ASP A 323 -12.21 28.65 2.91
C ASP A 323 -12.24 27.30 2.19
N ASP A 324 -11.09 26.86 1.67
CA ASP A 324 -10.99 25.57 0.96
C ASP A 324 -11.29 24.38 1.89
N LEU A 325 -10.88 24.50 3.16
CA LEU A 325 -11.05 23.47 4.20
C LEU A 325 -12.39 23.56 4.94
N LYS A 326 -13.25 24.54 4.64
CA LYS A 326 -14.60 24.60 5.21
C LYS A 326 -15.37 23.32 4.90
N VAL A 327 -16.08 22.83 5.92
CA VAL A 327 -16.94 21.66 5.86
C VAL A 327 -18.39 22.13 5.87
N ASP A 328 -18.89 22.50 4.70
CA ASP A 328 -20.25 22.96 4.45
C ASP A 328 -20.90 22.18 3.31
N GLY A 329 -22.25 22.14 3.30
CA GLY A 329 -23.05 21.63 2.18
C GLY A 329 -22.65 20.25 1.64
N GLN A 330 -22.33 20.22 0.35
CA GLN A 330 -22.06 19.04 -0.46
C GLN A 330 -20.64 18.49 -0.22
N VAL A 331 -20.49 17.17 -0.31
CA VAL A 331 -19.15 16.56 -0.28
C VAL A 331 -18.34 16.98 -1.51
N LYS A 332 -17.06 17.28 -1.26
CA LYS A 332 -16.11 17.70 -2.29
C LYS A 332 -14.79 16.96 -2.16
N ARG A 333 -14.00 16.98 -3.23
CA ARG A 333 -12.60 16.55 -3.21
C ARG A 333 -11.68 17.76 -3.34
N LEU A 334 -10.64 17.85 -2.51
CA LEU A 334 -9.56 18.83 -2.66
C LEU A 334 -8.27 18.12 -3.05
N SER A 335 -7.44 18.73 -3.91
CA SER A 335 -6.13 18.19 -4.30
C SER A 335 -5.00 19.14 -3.90
N LEU A 336 -3.99 18.64 -3.19
CA LEU A 336 -2.81 19.39 -2.75
C LEU A 336 -1.52 18.70 -3.21
N SER A 337 -0.52 19.47 -3.60
CA SER A 337 0.84 18.93 -3.73
C SER A 337 1.38 18.55 -2.34
N GLU A 338 2.38 17.66 -2.29
CA GLU A 338 3.04 17.27 -1.04
C GLU A 338 3.56 18.48 -0.25
N GLN A 339 4.07 19.52 -0.93
CA GLN A 339 4.61 20.73 -0.32
C GLN A 339 3.50 21.60 0.25
N LYS A 340 2.38 21.72 -0.48
CA LYS A 340 1.23 22.48 0.00
C LYS A 340 0.59 21.79 1.21
N LEU A 341 0.51 20.46 1.23
CA LEU A 341 0.09 19.72 2.41
C LEU A 341 1.04 19.96 3.59
N GLU A 342 2.36 19.91 3.37
CA GLU A 342 3.35 20.13 4.44
C GLU A 342 3.15 21.51 5.08
N LYS A 343 3.08 22.58 4.27
CA LYS A 343 2.77 23.94 4.74
C LYS A 343 1.40 24.02 5.42
N ALA A 344 0.35 23.49 4.80
CA ALA A 344 -1.00 23.53 5.36
C ALA A 344 -1.13 22.76 6.68
N SER A 345 -0.33 21.71 6.87
CA SER A 345 -0.29 20.96 8.12
C SER A 345 0.34 21.76 9.27
N GLU A 346 1.13 22.78 8.95
CA GLU A 346 1.66 23.76 9.89
C GLU A 346 0.58 24.69 10.42
N ASP A 347 -0.19 25.25 9.50
CA ASP A 347 -1.10 26.36 9.81
C ASP A 347 -2.55 25.90 10.09
N TYR A 348 -2.99 24.80 9.47
CA TYR A 348 -4.40 24.36 9.41
C TYR A 348 -4.62 22.89 9.80
N GLY A 349 -3.69 22.28 10.55
CA GLY A 349 -3.72 20.84 10.88
C GLY A 349 -5.08 20.30 11.35
N PRO A 350 -5.71 20.86 12.40
CA PRO A 350 -7.03 20.45 12.84
C PRO A 350 -8.13 20.61 11.78
N ASP A 351 -8.06 21.65 10.95
CA ASP A 351 -9.05 21.89 9.89
C ASP A 351 -8.91 20.88 8.75
N ILE A 352 -7.69 20.43 8.44
CA ILE A 352 -7.46 19.32 7.51
C ILE A 352 -8.11 18.04 8.04
N VAL A 353 -7.94 17.71 9.32
CA VAL A 353 -8.57 16.51 9.91
C VAL A 353 -10.10 16.62 9.86
N ARG A 354 -10.67 17.76 10.22
CA ARG A 354 -12.12 18.00 10.10
C ARG A 354 -12.60 17.88 8.66
N PHE A 355 -11.84 18.41 7.71
CA PHE A 355 -12.14 18.32 6.30
C PHE A 355 -12.22 16.85 5.86
N THR A 356 -11.22 16.04 6.21
CA THR A 356 -11.15 14.64 5.78
C THR A 356 -12.17 13.72 6.45
N GLN A 357 -12.83 14.14 7.53
CA GLN A 357 -13.95 13.36 8.11
C GLN A 357 -15.11 13.21 7.12
N LYS A 358 -15.42 14.26 6.35
CA LYS A 358 -16.56 14.28 5.43
C LYS A 358 -16.14 14.28 3.96
N ASN A 359 -15.06 15.00 3.63
CA ASN A 359 -14.58 15.23 2.27
C ASN A 359 -13.38 14.35 1.93
N ILE A 360 -13.02 14.29 0.64
CA ILE A 360 -11.83 13.57 0.17
C ILE A 360 -10.68 14.56 -0.03
N LEU A 361 -9.53 14.28 0.56
CA LEU A 361 -8.28 14.97 0.29
C LEU A 361 -7.36 14.07 -0.54
N ARG A 362 -6.97 14.58 -1.71
CA ARG A 362 -5.92 14.01 -2.55
C ARG A 362 -4.61 14.75 -2.35
N VAL A 363 -3.53 13.98 -2.20
CA VAL A 363 -2.16 14.48 -2.08
C VAL A 363 -1.34 13.89 -3.21
N TYR A 364 -0.57 14.71 -3.92
CA TYR A 364 0.21 14.25 -5.08
C TYR A 364 1.66 14.75 -5.06
N PRO A 365 2.60 14.07 -5.75
CA PRO A 365 4.01 14.46 -5.80
C PRO A 365 4.18 15.85 -6.44
N LYS A 366 5.15 16.63 -5.95
CA LYS A 366 5.48 17.92 -6.56
C LYS A 366 6.09 17.77 -7.96
N GLY A 367 5.88 18.75 -8.83
CA GLY A 367 6.38 18.75 -10.21
C GLY A 367 7.91 18.66 -10.35
N THR A 368 8.68 19.07 -9.34
CA THR A 368 10.15 18.95 -9.38
C THR A 368 10.64 17.49 -9.24
N ARG A 369 9.76 16.52 -8.98
CA ARG A 369 10.10 15.08 -8.94
C ARG A 369 10.12 14.48 -10.33
N ILE A 370 10.94 15.06 -11.22
CA ILE A 370 11.02 14.69 -12.64
C ILE A 370 11.44 13.23 -12.87
N THR A 371 12.14 12.62 -11.91
CA THR A 371 12.55 11.20 -11.95
C THR A 371 11.48 10.25 -11.42
N SER A 372 10.25 10.73 -11.17
CA SER A 372 9.15 9.95 -10.59
C SER A 372 9.45 9.38 -9.20
N SER A 373 10.32 10.06 -8.44
CA SER A 373 10.51 9.77 -7.00
C SER A 373 9.22 10.04 -6.21
N ASN A 374 9.15 9.51 -4.99
CA ASN A 374 7.95 9.58 -4.15
C ASN A 374 8.22 10.29 -2.82
N TYR A 375 7.19 10.97 -2.30
CA TYR A 375 7.19 11.59 -0.97
C TYR A 375 6.79 10.56 0.10
N ARG A 376 6.82 10.92 1.38
CA ARG A 376 6.50 9.96 2.46
C ARG A 376 4.98 9.91 2.69
N PRO A 377 4.28 8.82 2.34
CA PRO A 377 2.81 8.80 2.29
C PRO A 377 2.13 8.98 3.66
N HIS A 378 2.74 8.49 4.74
CA HIS A 378 2.23 8.62 6.11
C HIS A 378 1.93 10.07 6.57
N ILE A 379 2.54 11.09 5.94
CA ILE A 379 2.24 12.50 6.26
C ILE A 379 0.78 12.81 5.90
N GLY A 380 0.30 12.33 4.75
CA GLY A 380 -1.11 12.49 4.36
C GLY A 380 -2.05 11.69 5.26
N TRP A 381 -1.72 10.42 5.54
CA TRP A 381 -2.57 9.55 6.36
C TRP A 381 -2.75 10.06 7.80
N MET A 382 -1.71 10.68 8.38
CA MET A 382 -1.80 11.32 9.70
C MET A 382 -2.92 12.36 9.80
N TYR A 383 -3.20 13.09 8.72
CA TYR A 383 -4.29 14.07 8.66
C TYR A 383 -5.57 13.53 8.02
N GLY A 384 -5.67 12.20 7.86
CA GLY A 384 -6.86 11.53 7.31
C GLY A 384 -7.01 11.61 5.79
N ALA A 385 -5.98 12.04 5.04
CA ALA A 385 -6.05 12.13 3.59
C ALA A 385 -6.24 10.74 2.95
N GLN A 386 -7.29 10.59 2.17
CA GLN A 386 -7.75 9.32 1.61
C GLN A 386 -6.94 8.94 0.37
N MET A 387 -6.69 9.91 -0.51
CA MET A 387 -6.03 9.70 -1.81
C MET A 387 -4.58 10.18 -1.77
N VAL A 388 -3.71 9.43 -1.11
CA VAL A 388 -2.26 9.72 -1.09
C VAL A 388 -1.62 9.09 -2.33
N ALA A 389 -1.54 9.86 -3.41
CA ALA A 389 -1.10 9.40 -4.74
C ALA A 389 0.43 9.31 -4.82
N LEU A 390 0.96 8.17 -5.31
CA LEU A 390 2.39 7.97 -5.59
C LEU A 390 2.62 7.51 -7.03
N ASN A 391 3.80 7.81 -7.56
CA ASN A 391 4.29 7.29 -8.83
C ASN A 391 4.58 5.79 -8.71
N MET A 392 3.68 4.95 -9.23
CA MET A 392 3.73 3.47 -9.09
C MET A 392 4.83 2.80 -9.92
N GLN A 393 5.35 3.49 -10.92
CA GLN A 393 6.50 3.10 -11.75
C GLN A 393 7.86 3.39 -11.08
N GLY A 394 7.86 4.12 -9.95
CA GLY A 394 9.06 4.37 -9.16
C GLY A 394 9.48 3.15 -8.32
N HIS A 395 10.43 3.38 -7.39
CA HIS A 395 10.93 2.35 -6.48
C HIS A 395 11.33 2.98 -5.12
N GLY A 396 11.57 2.12 -4.13
CA GLY A 396 12.07 2.50 -2.82
C GLY A 396 11.01 2.71 -1.74
N LYS A 397 11.49 3.19 -0.58
CA LYS A 397 10.79 3.15 0.71
C LYS A 397 9.37 3.68 0.72
N SER A 398 9.08 4.75 -0.01
CA SER A 398 7.73 5.32 -0.04
C SER A 398 6.71 4.37 -0.64
N LEU A 399 7.09 3.64 -1.72
CA LEU A 399 6.22 2.61 -2.29
C LEU A 399 6.13 1.41 -1.38
N TRP A 400 7.20 1.02 -0.68
CA TRP A 400 7.11 -0.04 0.32
C TRP A 400 6.13 0.30 1.45
N TYR A 401 6.10 1.56 1.91
CA TYR A 401 5.13 2.01 2.91
C TYR A 401 3.70 1.96 2.39
N MET A 402 3.50 2.37 1.13
CA MET A 402 2.20 2.29 0.48
C MET A 402 1.73 0.85 0.32
N GLN A 403 2.57 -0.04 -0.20
CA GLN A 403 2.28 -1.48 -0.31
C GLN A 403 1.98 -2.09 1.06
N GLY A 404 2.76 -1.73 2.09
CA GLY A 404 2.54 -2.19 3.45
C GLY A 404 1.19 -1.73 4.00
N MET A 405 0.86 -0.44 3.91
CA MET A 405 -0.42 0.11 4.35
C MET A 405 -1.61 -0.60 3.68
N PHE A 406 -1.53 -0.80 2.35
CA PHE A 406 -2.62 -1.42 1.58
C PHE A 406 -2.55 -2.95 1.53
N SER A 407 -1.64 -3.59 2.27
CA SER A 407 -1.73 -5.02 2.57
C SER A 407 -2.77 -5.32 3.67
N ALA A 408 -3.16 -4.29 4.45
CA ALA A 408 -4.25 -4.36 5.40
C ALA A 408 -5.59 -4.73 4.75
N ASN A 409 -6.54 -5.21 5.56
CA ASN A 409 -7.92 -5.47 5.13
C ASN A 409 -8.01 -6.40 3.90
N GLY A 410 -7.24 -7.49 3.90
CA GLY A 410 -7.19 -8.46 2.81
C GLY A 410 -6.58 -7.93 1.50
N GLY A 411 -5.86 -6.81 1.55
CA GLY A 411 -5.21 -6.25 0.37
C GLY A 411 -6.19 -5.68 -0.67
N CYS A 412 -7.39 -5.28 -0.24
CA CYS A 412 -8.48 -4.90 -1.15
C CYS A 412 -8.39 -3.46 -1.70
N GLY A 413 -7.39 -2.69 -1.26
CA GLY A 413 -7.14 -1.32 -1.69
C GLY A 413 -7.93 -0.23 -0.96
N TYR A 414 -8.78 -0.62 0.01
CA TYR A 414 -9.51 0.27 0.92
C TYR A 414 -9.22 -0.12 2.37
N VAL A 415 -8.75 0.84 3.17
CA VAL A 415 -8.44 0.63 4.60
C VAL A 415 -9.23 1.65 5.40
N LYS A 416 -10.15 1.21 6.26
CA LYS A 416 -10.97 2.11 7.08
C LYS A 416 -10.05 2.94 7.97
N LYS A 417 -10.31 4.24 8.04
CA LYS A 417 -9.56 5.14 8.91
C LYS A 417 -9.85 4.79 10.38
N PRO A 418 -8.87 4.97 11.28
CA PRO A 418 -9.09 4.86 12.71
C PRO A 418 -10.18 5.82 13.19
N GLU A 419 -10.91 5.43 14.23
CA GLU A 419 -12.08 6.18 14.73
C GLU A 419 -11.73 7.62 15.15
N PHE A 420 -10.55 7.85 15.70
CA PHE A 420 -10.08 9.19 16.07
C PHE A 420 -9.86 10.15 14.87
N LEU A 421 -9.82 9.63 13.64
CA LEU A 421 -9.81 10.43 12.39
C LEU A 421 -11.21 10.60 11.77
N LEU A 422 -12.24 10.01 12.38
CA LEU A 422 -13.63 10.05 11.94
C LEU A 422 -14.50 10.88 12.89
N GLU A 423 -14.24 10.78 14.20
CA GLU A 423 -15.06 11.41 15.23
C GLU A 423 -14.66 12.85 15.57
N LYS A 424 -15.65 13.64 16.00
CA LYS A 424 -15.44 14.93 16.66
C LYS A 424 -15.54 14.74 18.16
N GLY A 425 -14.51 15.14 18.89
CA GLY A 425 -14.53 15.18 20.35
C GLY A 425 -15.42 16.30 20.89
N LEU A 426 -15.46 16.40 22.23
CA LEU A 426 -16.09 17.53 22.92
C LEU A 426 -15.55 18.85 22.36
N HIS A 427 -16.43 19.84 22.18
CA HIS A 427 -16.08 21.18 21.65
C HIS A 427 -15.42 21.18 20.24
N ASN A 428 -15.73 20.19 19.38
CA ASN A 428 -15.14 20.05 18.03
C ASN A 428 -13.61 19.86 18.03
N GLU A 429 -13.06 19.33 19.12
CA GLU A 429 -11.68 18.85 19.15
C GLU A 429 -11.51 17.66 18.20
N VAL A 430 -10.35 17.58 17.56
CA VAL A 430 -9.97 16.51 16.64
C VAL A 430 -8.56 16.06 16.95
N PHE A 431 -8.18 14.89 16.42
CA PHE A 431 -6.82 14.39 16.50
C PHE A 431 -5.82 15.42 15.93
N ASP A 432 -4.74 15.69 16.69
CA ASP A 432 -3.62 16.50 16.26
C ASP A 432 -2.37 15.60 16.14
N PRO A 433 -1.88 15.33 14.92
CA PRO A 433 -0.72 14.46 14.72
C PRO A 433 0.59 14.99 15.30
N LYS A 434 0.65 16.27 15.70
CA LYS A 434 1.82 16.89 16.34
C LYS A 434 1.81 16.75 17.85
N ARG A 435 0.63 16.54 18.44
CA ARG A 435 0.51 16.36 19.88
C ARG A 435 1.07 15.00 20.26
N THR A 436 1.99 14.99 21.22
CA THR A 436 2.47 13.73 21.80
C THR A 436 1.39 13.16 22.71
N LEU A 437 0.87 12.00 22.36
CA LEU A 437 -0.07 11.23 23.17
C LEU A 437 0.69 10.28 24.11
N PRO A 438 0.07 9.81 25.21
CA PRO A 438 0.65 8.75 26.02
C PRO A 438 0.82 7.47 25.20
N VAL A 439 1.74 6.61 25.62
CA VAL A 439 1.88 5.27 25.02
C VAL A 439 0.57 4.51 25.23
N TRP A 440 -0.03 4.11 24.11
CA TRP A 440 -1.24 3.32 24.08
C TRP A 440 -0.93 1.82 24.16
N LYS A 441 0.10 1.38 23.45
CA LYS A 441 0.42 -0.04 23.30
C LYS A 441 1.91 -0.24 23.04
N THR A 442 2.52 -1.30 23.55
CA THR A 442 3.91 -1.63 23.19
C THR A 442 3.94 -2.82 22.26
N LEU A 443 4.51 -2.65 21.06
CA LEU A 443 4.79 -3.75 20.14
C LEU A 443 6.15 -4.35 20.47
N LYS A 444 6.13 -5.64 20.80
CA LYS A 444 7.31 -6.46 21.04
C LYS A 444 7.53 -7.40 19.86
N VAL A 445 8.73 -7.33 19.29
CA VAL A 445 9.12 -8.01 18.06
C VAL A 445 10.36 -8.85 18.34
N LYS A 446 10.24 -10.18 18.26
CA LYS A 446 11.39 -11.08 18.28
C LYS A 446 11.69 -11.59 16.88
N LEU A 447 12.89 -11.35 16.39
CA LEU A 447 13.39 -11.85 15.11
C LEU A 447 14.29 -13.06 15.37
N TYR A 448 13.81 -14.25 15.03
CA TYR A 448 14.58 -15.49 15.27
C TYR A 448 15.62 -15.68 14.19
N MET A 449 15.17 -15.82 12.95
CA MET A 449 16.01 -16.25 11.85
C MET A 449 15.39 -15.91 10.50
N ALA A 450 16.13 -16.17 9.44
CA ALA A 450 15.63 -16.12 8.07
C ALA A 450 16.22 -17.22 7.20
N THR A 451 15.53 -17.51 6.10
CA THR A 451 15.88 -18.57 5.14
C THR A 451 15.47 -18.17 3.73
N GLY A 452 15.91 -18.94 2.73
CA GLY A 452 15.43 -18.86 1.35
C GLY A 452 16.38 -18.18 0.35
N TRP A 453 17.37 -17.41 0.80
CA TRP A 453 18.27 -16.71 -0.13
C TRP A 453 19.08 -17.66 -1.02
N SER A 454 19.54 -18.79 -0.48
CA SER A 454 20.30 -19.78 -1.25
C SER A 454 19.47 -20.51 -2.30
N ALA A 455 18.15 -20.42 -2.24
CA ALA A 455 17.25 -20.96 -3.26
C ALA A 455 16.91 -19.93 -4.34
N ASP A 456 16.86 -18.64 -3.98
CA ASP A 456 16.49 -17.56 -4.90
C ASP A 456 17.68 -16.93 -5.63
N PHE A 457 18.89 -17.03 -5.06
CA PHE A 457 20.08 -16.35 -5.55
C PHE A 457 21.26 -17.31 -5.75
N ASP A 458 22.10 -16.99 -6.74
CA ASP A 458 23.35 -17.71 -6.97
C ASP A 458 24.29 -17.60 -5.77
N GLN A 459 25.14 -18.63 -5.57
CA GLN A 459 26.07 -18.72 -4.45
C GLN A 459 27.02 -17.49 -4.34
N THR A 460 27.27 -16.79 -5.44
CA THR A 460 28.14 -15.60 -5.49
C THR A 460 27.39 -14.28 -5.66
N HIS A 461 26.07 -14.27 -5.46
CA HIS A 461 25.24 -13.09 -5.70
C HIS A 461 25.61 -11.92 -4.79
N PHE A 462 25.73 -12.17 -3.48
CA PHE A 462 26.10 -11.17 -2.49
C PHE A 462 27.62 -11.06 -2.36
N ASP A 463 28.28 -12.20 -2.19
CA ASP A 463 29.72 -12.26 -1.94
C ASP A 463 30.40 -13.17 -2.95
N THR A 464 31.49 -12.71 -3.57
CA THR A 464 32.21 -13.53 -4.55
C THR A 464 33.01 -14.67 -3.90
N TYR A 465 33.46 -14.49 -2.66
CA TYR A 465 34.46 -15.36 -2.02
C TYR A 465 34.02 -15.98 -0.68
N SER A 466 32.80 -15.68 -0.23
CA SER A 466 32.22 -16.10 1.04
C SER A 466 30.70 -16.25 0.91
N PRO A 467 30.06 -16.96 1.84
CA PRO A 467 28.63 -16.76 2.10
C PRO A 467 28.37 -15.35 2.67
N PRO A 468 27.13 -14.85 2.57
CA PRO A 468 26.77 -13.47 2.93
C PRO A 468 26.86 -13.17 4.43
N ASP A 469 27.01 -11.88 4.74
CA ASP A 469 27.03 -11.32 6.10
C ASP A 469 25.72 -10.56 6.43
N PHE A 470 24.65 -11.29 6.77
CA PHE A 470 23.32 -10.67 6.92
C PHE A 470 23.06 -10.00 8.28
N TYR A 471 22.32 -8.89 8.23
CA TYR A 471 21.72 -8.24 9.39
C TYR A 471 20.38 -7.58 9.04
N ALA A 472 19.52 -7.39 10.04
CA ALA A 472 18.21 -6.75 9.86
C ALA A 472 18.14 -5.36 10.51
N LYS A 473 17.45 -4.42 9.83
CA LYS A 473 17.00 -3.13 10.36
C LYS A 473 15.50 -3.19 10.57
N ILE A 474 15.05 -2.95 11.79
CA ILE A 474 13.62 -2.95 12.16
C ILE A 474 13.26 -1.54 12.60
N GLY A 475 12.13 -0.99 12.15
CA GLY A 475 11.72 0.33 12.61
C GLY A 475 10.26 0.65 12.33
N ILE A 476 9.79 1.69 13.00
CA ILE A 476 8.42 2.17 12.91
C ILE A 476 8.35 3.42 12.03
N VAL A 477 7.34 3.45 11.16
CA VAL A 477 6.95 4.60 10.36
C VAL A 477 5.52 4.96 10.73
N GLY A 478 5.27 6.19 11.16
CA GLY A 478 3.96 6.63 11.62
C GLY A 478 4.06 8.05 12.17
N VAL A 479 3.29 8.35 13.22
CA VAL A 479 3.40 9.63 13.92
C VAL A 479 4.83 9.87 14.43
N PRO A 480 5.30 11.13 14.54
CA PRO A 480 6.67 11.43 14.95
C PRO A 480 7.09 10.80 16.28
N ALA A 481 6.17 10.70 17.25
CA ALA A 481 6.41 10.14 18.58
C ALA A 481 6.74 8.64 18.56
N ASP A 482 6.25 7.89 17.56
CA ASP A 482 6.39 6.43 17.49
C ASP A 482 7.63 5.98 16.72
N LYS A 483 8.38 6.93 16.14
CA LYS A 483 9.51 6.65 15.25
C LYS A 483 10.68 5.99 16.01
N GLY A 484 10.77 4.67 15.91
CA GLY A 484 11.90 3.87 16.41
C GLY A 484 12.71 3.20 15.31
N LYS A 485 14.01 2.99 15.52
CA LYS A 485 14.86 2.12 14.69
C LYS A 485 15.77 1.26 15.57
N LYS A 486 15.87 -0.02 15.23
CA LYS A 486 16.72 -1.02 15.84
C LYS A 486 17.46 -1.79 14.75
N LYS A 487 18.58 -2.42 15.09
CA LYS A 487 19.40 -3.23 14.20
C LYS A 487 19.84 -4.47 14.95
N THR A 488 19.82 -5.63 14.29
CA THR A 488 20.43 -6.85 14.82
C THR A 488 21.95 -6.80 14.72
N LYS A 489 22.61 -7.78 15.31
CA LYS A 489 24.00 -8.13 15.00
C LYS A 489 24.10 -8.63 13.56
N VAL A 490 25.31 -8.54 13.02
CA VAL A 490 25.67 -9.15 11.74
C VAL A 490 25.98 -10.63 11.98
N ILE A 491 25.37 -11.50 11.19
CA ILE A 491 25.68 -12.93 11.17
C ILE A 491 26.54 -13.18 9.94
N SER A 492 27.84 -13.37 10.17
CA SER A 492 28.80 -13.48 9.08
C SER A 492 28.87 -14.89 8.48
N ASN A 493 29.11 -14.96 7.18
CA ASN A 493 29.37 -16.15 6.39
C ASN A 493 28.28 -17.22 6.54
N ASN A 494 27.01 -16.82 6.50
CA ASN A 494 25.91 -17.76 6.65
C ASN A 494 24.64 -17.39 5.84
N TRP A 495 24.20 -18.31 5.00
CA TRP A 495 22.95 -18.20 4.22
C TRP A 495 21.67 -18.33 5.08
N PHE A 496 21.79 -18.84 6.31
CA PHE A 496 20.69 -19.07 7.24
C PHE A 496 20.93 -18.31 8.55
N PRO A 497 20.82 -16.97 8.54
CA PRO A 497 21.11 -16.16 9.71
C PRO A 497 20.12 -16.46 10.84
N VAL A 498 20.64 -16.71 12.04
CA VAL A 498 19.88 -16.81 13.29
C VAL A 498 20.30 -15.64 14.17
N TRP A 499 19.42 -14.66 14.34
CA TRP A 499 19.67 -13.50 15.20
C TRP A 499 19.22 -13.74 16.64
N ASP A 500 18.03 -14.33 16.82
CA ASP A 500 17.37 -14.53 18.13
C ASP A 500 17.36 -13.25 18.98
N GLU A 501 17.02 -12.12 18.36
CA GLU A 501 17.02 -10.80 18.99
C GLU A 501 15.61 -10.23 19.13
N GLU A 502 15.37 -9.53 20.24
CA GLU A 502 14.06 -9.00 20.62
C GLU A 502 14.11 -7.49 20.79
N PHE A 503 13.06 -6.81 20.32
CA PHE A 503 12.94 -5.37 20.28
C PHE A 503 11.56 -4.92 20.75
N GLU A 504 11.52 -3.78 21.45
CA GLU A 504 10.26 -3.18 21.91
C GLU A 504 10.10 -1.78 21.32
N PHE A 505 8.87 -1.49 20.89
CA PHE A 505 8.44 -0.24 20.29
C PHE A 505 7.20 0.25 21.05
N PRO A 506 7.33 1.24 21.95
CA PRO A 506 6.17 1.90 22.54
C PRO A 506 5.48 2.76 21.48
N LEU A 507 4.17 2.60 21.33
CA LEU A 507 3.36 3.25 20.30
C LEU A 507 2.25 4.09 20.94
N THR A 508 2.19 5.34 20.52
CA THR A 508 1.16 6.31 20.89
C THR A 508 -0.03 6.24 19.93
N VAL A 509 0.21 5.91 18.65
CA VAL A 509 -0.84 5.80 17.61
C VAL A 509 -0.57 4.58 16.71
N PRO A 510 -0.74 3.35 17.22
CA PRO A 510 -0.43 2.13 16.46
C PRO A 510 -1.28 1.98 15.19
N ASP A 511 -2.48 2.54 15.14
CA ASP A 511 -3.37 2.45 13.97
C ASP A 511 -2.85 3.19 12.73
N LEU A 512 -1.85 4.06 12.88
CA LEU A 512 -1.15 4.73 11.78
C LEU A 512 0.32 4.27 11.65
N ALA A 513 0.74 3.27 12.42
CA ALA A 513 2.10 2.78 12.44
C ALA A 513 2.30 1.62 11.45
N LEU A 514 3.40 1.67 10.71
CA LEU A 514 3.92 0.58 9.88
C LEU A 514 5.22 0.06 10.49
N LEU A 515 5.31 -1.25 10.69
CA LEU A 515 6.53 -1.97 11.01
C LEU A 515 7.29 -2.25 9.72
N ARG A 516 8.45 -1.60 9.55
CA ARG A 516 9.37 -1.86 8.44
C ARG A 516 10.51 -2.76 8.88
N ILE A 517 10.73 -3.81 8.12
CA ILE A 517 11.89 -4.69 8.27
C ILE A 517 12.70 -4.64 6.97
N GLN A 518 14.01 -4.52 7.07
CA GLN A 518 14.93 -4.54 5.93
C GLN A 518 16.13 -5.41 6.30
N VAL A 519 16.38 -6.45 5.52
CA VAL A 519 17.61 -7.24 5.61
C VAL A 519 18.64 -6.66 4.65
N LYS A 520 19.86 -6.58 5.12
CA LYS A 520 21.02 -6.13 4.37
C LYS A 520 22.14 -7.12 4.54
N GLU A 521 22.91 -7.25 3.49
CA GLU A 521 24.20 -7.90 3.54
C GLU A 521 25.25 -6.81 3.85
N HIS A 522 26.24 -7.13 4.69
CA HIS A 522 27.23 -6.18 5.14
C HIS A 522 28.52 -6.28 4.33
N ASP A 523 28.77 -5.25 3.52
CA ASP A 523 30.02 -5.07 2.79
C ASP A 523 30.80 -3.86 3.34
N THR A 524 32.12 -3.90 3.12
CA THR A 524 33.11 -2.86 3.42
C THR A 524 32.82 -1.52 2.76
N GLU A 525 32.28 -1.50 1.54
CA GLU A 525 31.92 -0.26 0.84
C GLU A 525 30.46 0.13 1.04
N LYS A 526 29.54 -0.72 0.57
CA LYS A 526 28.11 -0.46 0.59
C LYS A 526 27.35 -1.76 0.80
N ASP A 527 26.66 -1.83 1.93
CA ASP A 527 25.73 -2.91 2.24
C ASP A 527 24.72 -3.17 1.10
N ASP A 528 24.73 -4.39 0.59
CA ASP A 528 23.78 -4.87 -0.41
C ASP A 528 22.38 -5.08 0.16
N PHE A 529 21.40 -5.10 -0.73
CA PHE A 529 19.99 -5.24 -0.38
C PHE A 529 19.60 -6.72 -0.30
N GLY A 530 19.24 -7.20 0.89
CA GLY A 530 18.83 -8.59 1.10
C GLY A 530 17.32 -8.81 1.04
N GLY A 531 16.52 -7.74 1.14
CA GLY A 531 15.06 -7.84 1.14
C GLY A 531 14.40 -6.86 2.11
N GLN A 532 13.12 -6.56 1.89
CA GLN A 532 12.34 -5.72 2.80
C GLN A 532 10.90 -6.20 2.94
N THR A 533 10.24 -5.80 4.01
CA THR A 533 8.79 -5.83 4.13
C THR A 533 8.30 -4.64 4.96
N CYS A 534 7.04 -4.25 4.76
CA CYS A 534 6.34 -3.25 5.56
C CYS A 534 4.98 -3.81 5.96
N LEU A 535 4.68 -3.83 7.26
CA LEU A 535 3.45 -4.43 7.80
C LEU A 535 2.67 -3.39 8.61
N PRO A 536 1.35 -3.24 8.41
CA PRO A 536 0.52 -2.35 9.22
C PRO A 536 0.40 -2.90 10.64
N VAL A 537 0.79 -2.11 11.64
CA VAL A 537 0.89 -2.58 13.03
C VAL A 537 -0.47 -2.97 13.59
N SER A 538 -1.53 -2.25 13.25
CA SER A 538 -2.91 -2.56 13.67
C SER A 538 -3.41 -3.93 13.18
N GLU A 539 -2.83 -4.45 12.10
CA GLU A 539 -3.24 -5.70 11.45
C GLU A 539 -2.37 -6.90 11.85
N LEU A 540 -1.28 -6.66 12.60
CA LEU A 540 -0.34 -7.71 12.96
C LEU A 540 -0.99 -8.76 13.87
N LYS A 541 -0.96 -10.00 13.42
CA LYS A 541 -1.32 -11.15 14.23
C LYS A 541 -0.20 -11.51 15.21
N GLN A 542 -0.56 -11.83 16.45
CA GLN A 542 0.39 -12.19 17.49
C GLN A 542 0.91 -13.62 17.34
N GLY A 543 1.95 -14.00 18.09
CA GLY A 543 2.55 -15.33 18.04
C GLY A 543 3.65 -15.45 16.97
N PHE A 544 4.06 -16.67 16.65
CA PHE A 544 5.13 -16.95 15.67
C PHE A 544 4.62 -16.85 14.24
N ARG A 545 5.19 -15.97 13.42
CA ARG A 545 4.79 -15.67 12.04
C ARG A 545 5.92 -15.86 11.05
N SER A 546 5.58 -16.35 9.87
CA SER A 546 6.47 -16.37 8.70
C SER A 546 6.19 -15.16 7.83
N ILE A 547 7.23 -14.41 7.48
CA ILE A 547 7.10 -13.13 6.79
C ILE A 547 7.97 -13.14 5.54
N HIS A 548 7.34 -13.17 4.37
CA HIS A 548 8.07 -13.04 3.10
C HIS A 548 8.73 -11.67 2.97
N LEU A 549 9.88 -11.67 2.31
CA LEU A 549 10.57 -10.46 1.91
C LEU A 549 10.34 -10.14 0.43
N TYR A 550 10.53 -8.88 0.11
CA TYR A 550 10.39 -8.31 -1.23
C TYR A 550 11.72 -7.67 -1.64
N ASP A 551 11.98 -7.62 -2.94
CA ASP A 551 13.13 -6.92 -3.51
C ASP A 551 13.01 -5.38 -3.40
N GLU A 552 13.97 -4.65 -3.98
CA GLU A 552 14.02 -3.19 -3.92
C GLU A 552 12.84 -2.55 -4.70
N GLU A 553 12.37 -3.24 -5.74
CA GLU A 553 11.23 -2.92 -6.60
C GLU A 553 9.88 -3.31 -5.98
N GLY A 554 9.88 -3.99 -4.84
CA GLY A 554 8.68 -4.44 -4.13
C GLY A 554 8.01 -5.67 -4.76
N GLN A 555 8.74 -6.50 -5.49
CA GLN A 555 8.30 -7.82 -5.93
C GLN A 555 8.62 -8.88 -4.86
N LYS A 556 7.72 -9.85 -4.67
CA LYS A 556 7.86 -10.92 -3.66
C LYS A 556 9.06 -11.80 -4.04
N LEU A 557 10.02 -11.95 -3.12
CA LEU A 557 11.07 -12.97 -3.25
C LEU A 557 10.42 -14.34 -3.05
N LYS A 558 10.82 -15.33 -3.85
CA LYS A 558 10.09 -16.60 -3.97
C LYS A 558 10.19 -17.41 -2.68
N SER A 559 11.40 -17.55 -2.16
CA SER A 559 11.68 -18.43 -1.02
C SER A 559 12.06 -17.67 0.24
N VAL A 560 12.45 -16.39 0.13
CA VAL A 560 13.01 -15.61 1.24
C VAL A 560 11.95 -15.23 2.27
N LYS A 561 12.18 -15.64 3.52
CA LYS A 561 11.26 -15.40 4.64
C LYS A 561 11.97 -15.24 5.98
N LEU A 562 11.36 -14.45 6.85
CA LEU A 562 11.73 -14.27 8.26
C LEU A 562 10.79 -15.08 9.15
N LEU A 563 11.35 -15.72 10.18
CA LEU A 563 10.56 -16.22 11.31
C LEU A 563 10.64 -15.20 12.45
N MET A 564 9.47 -14.68 12.84
CA MET A 564 9.36 -13.65 13.87
C MET A 564 8.28 -14.02 14.89
N ARG A 565 8.30 -13.40 16.08
CA ARG A 565 7.17 -13.40 17.02
C ARG A 565 6.73 -11.98 17.31
N PHE A 566 5.43 -11.74 17.25
CA PHE A 566 4.81 -10.47 17.62
C PHE A 566 4.01 -10.63 18.90
N GLN A 567 4.16 -9.68 19.82
CA GLN A 567 3.39 -9.60 21.05
C GLN A 567 3.03 -8.14 21.31
N PHE A 568 1.84 -7.93 21.82
CA PHE A 568 1.37 -6.63 22.26
C PHE A 568 1.25 -6.62 23.78
N ILE A 569 1.88 -5.64 24.43
CA ILE A 569 1.92 -5.46 25.88
C ILE A 569 1.25 -4.15 26.28
#